data_AF-A0A259HL86-F1
#
_entry.id   AF-A0A259HL86-F1
#
_cell.length_a   1.000
_cell.length_b   1.000
_cell.length_c   1.000
_cell.angle_alpha   90.00
_cell.angle_beta   90.00
_cell.angle_gamma   90.00
#
_symmetry.space_group_name_H-M   'P 1'
#
loop_
_entity.id
_entity.type
_entity.pdbx_description
1 polymer ?
#
loop_
_entity_poly.entity_id
_entity_poly.type
_entity_poly.pdbx_seq_one_letter_code
_entity_poly.pdbx_strand_id
1 'polypeptide(L)'
;MDKQQIVYSVFGLVLVLALILDLGILSKKNKTISIKDALYQTFFWVLLAFAFFGFLWYEEGSKPALEYISAYLMEWSLSIDNIFVFILIFNSFKVKEKNYSRVLLIGIMMAIVFRVIFITI
;
A
#
# COMPACT_ATOMS: atom_id res chain seq x y z
N MET A 1 -14.25 20.24 20.14
CA MET A 1 -14.12 18.95 19.42
C MET A 1 -13.26 18.07 20.28
N ASP A 2 -13.71 16.85 20.53
CA ASP A 2 -12.94 15.88 21.31
C ASP A 2 -11.63 15.55 20.57
N LYS A 3 -10.51 15.36 21.27
CA LYS A 3 -9.18 15.17 20.62
C LYS A 3 -9.21 14.03 19.59
N GLN A 4 -9.94 12.97 19.91
CA GLN A 4 -10.17 11.83 19.03
C GLN A 4 -10.88 12.22 17.71
N GLN A 5 -11.88 13.11 17.78
CA GLN A 5 -12.58 13.59 16.57
C GLN A 5 -11.65 14.41 15.67
N ILE A 6 -10.72 15.17 16.25
CA ILE A 6 -9.73 15.93 15.48
C ILE A 6 -8.77 14.98 14.77
N VAL A 7 -8.25 13.96 15.47
CA VAL A 7 -7.34 12.97 14.89
C VAL A 7 -8.00 12.18 13.76
N TYR A 8 -9.23 11.69 13.95
CA TYR A 8 -9.96 10.99 12.89
C TYR A 8 -10.31 11.89 11.71
N SER A 9 -10.65 13.16 11.96
CA SER A 9 -10.94 14.11 10.88
C SER A 9 -9.70 14.47 10.08
N VAL A 10 -8.56 14.68 10.75
CA VAL A 10 -7.26 14.93 10.10
C VAL A 10 -6.81 13.69 9.33
N PHE A 11 -6.92 12.50 9.92
CA PHE A 11 -6.62 11.24 9.22
C PHE A 11 -7.49 11.10 7.96
N GLY A 12 -8.80 11.25 8.08
CA GLY A 12 -9.72 11.18 6.95
C GLY A 12 -9.40 12.20 5.86
N LEU A 13 -9.08 13.44 6.24
CA LEU A 13 -8.73 14.51 5.30
C LEU A 13 -7.39 14.23 4.60
N VAL A 14 -6.37 13.77 5.33
CA VAL A 14 -5.08 13.36 4.76
C VAL A 14 -5.27 12.18 3.81
N LEU A 15 -6.10 11.20 4.17
CA LEU A 15 -6.39 10.02 3.36
C LEU A 15 -7.12 10.41 2.06
N VAL A 16 -8.14 11.27 2.15
CA VAL A 16 -8.86 11.80 0.98
C VAL A 16 -7.92 12.61 0.08
N LEU A 17 -7.09 13.49 0.64
CA LEU A 17 -6.09 14.23 -0.14
C LEU A 17 -5.09 13.29 -0.81
N ALA A 18 -4.60 12.28 -0.10
CA ALA A 18 -3.68 11.29 -0.63
C ALA A 18 -4.31 10.52 -1.80
N LEU A 19 -5.58 10.10 -1.67
CA LEU A 19 -6.32 9.43 -2.75
C LEU A 19 -6.55 10.35 -3.95
N ILE A 20 -6.86 11.63 -3.73
CA ILE A 20 -7.01 12.61 -4.82
C ILE A 20 -5.67 12.84 -5.54
N LEU A 21 -4.56 12.88 -4.80
CA LEU A 21 -3.23 13.00 -5.39
C LEU A 21 -2.85 11.75 -6.20
N ASP A 22 -3.14 10.55 -5.69
CA ASP A 22 -2.86 9.28 -6.37
C ASP A 22 -3.70 9.13 -7.65
N LEU A 23 -5.02 9.28 -7.52
CA LEU A 23 -5.98 9.10 -8.61
C LEU A 23 -5.96 10.27 -9.61
N GLY A 24 -5.62 11.47 -9.16
CA GLY A 24 -5.68 12.69 -9.96
C GLY A 24 -4.36 13.10 -10.61
N ILE A 25 -3.25 13.12 -9.86
CA ILE A 25 -1.97 13.70 -10.32
C ILE A 25 -1.01 12.62 -10.79
N LEU A 26 -0.94 11.49 -10.09
CA LEU A 26 -0.05 10.37 -10.41
C LEU A 26 -0.63 9.42 -11.47
N SER A 27 -1.96 9.32 -11.58
CA SER A 27 -2.66 8.57 -12.64
C SER A 27 -2.68 9.31 -14.00
N LYS A 28 -1.59 9.98 -14.38
CA LYS A 28 -1.45 10.42 -15.78
C LYS A 28 -1.14 9.21 -16.65
N LYS A 29 -2.21 8.72 -17.27
CA LYS A 29 -2.26 7.70 -18.33
C LYS A 29 -1.12 7.88 -19.34
N ASN A 30 -0.46 6.77 -19.68
CA ASN A 30 0.44 6.58 -20.83
C ASN A 30 1.91 7.03 -20.68
N LYS A 31 2.61 6.58 -19.64
CA LYS A 31 4.07 6.43 -19.71
C LYS A 31 4.49 5.07 -19.18
N THR A 32 5.41 4.40 -19.88
CA THR A 32 6.08 3.21 -19.36
C THR A 32 6.65 3.57 -18.00
N ILE A 33 6.10 3.02 -16.92
CA ILE A 33 6.53 3.33 -15.56
C ILE A 33 8.00 2.94 -15.47
N SER A 34 8.89 3.92 -15.48
CA SER A 34 10.31 3.68 -15.30
C SER A 34 10.54 3.27 -13.84
N ILE A 35 11.56 2.45 -13.58
CA ILE A 35 11.97 2.11 -12.22
C ILE A 35 12.18 3.38 -11.37
N LYS A 36 12.64 4.48 -12.00
CA LYS A 36 12.78 5.78 -11.32
C LYS A 36 11.45 6.35 -10.86
N ASP A 37 10.42 6.32 -11.70
CA ASP A 37 9.08 6.84 -11.38
C ASP A 37 8.43 6.00 -10.26
N ALA A 38 8.57 4.68 -10.33
CA ALA A 38 8.08 3.78 -9.28
C ALA A 38 8.77 4.03 -7.92
N LEU A 39 10.08 4.30 -7.94
CA LEU A 39 10.85 4.60 -6.74
C LEU A 39 10.43 5.95 -6.13
N TYR A 40 10.23 6.98 -6.95
CA TYR A 40 9.70 8.27 -6.48
C TYR A 40 8.30 8.14 -5.87
N GLN A 41 7.41 7.37 -6.50
CA GLN A 41 6.08 7.11 -5.97
C GLN A 41 6.15 6.37 -4.63
N THR A 42 6.95 5.30 -4.55
CA THR A 42 7.15 4.56 -3.30
C THR A 42 7.71 5.44 -2.19
N PHE A 43 8.72 6.26 -2.50
CA PHE A 43 9.32 7.17 -1.54
C PHE A 43 8.34 8.22 -1.03
N PHE A 44 7.51 8.79 -1.92
CA PHE A 44 6.45 9.73 -1.56
C PHE A 44 5.45 9.11 -0.57
N TRP A 45 4.99 7.88 -0.84
CA TRP A 45 4.05 7.17 0.04
C TRP A 45 4.65 6.83 1.40
N VAL A 46 5.89 6.35 1.43
CA VAL A 46 6.60 6.08 2.68
C VAL A 46 6.76 7.37 3.48
N LEU A 47 7.15 8.47 2.86
CA LEU A 47 7.31 9.76 3.53
C LEU A 47 5.98 10.26 4.11
N LEU A 48 4.88 10.10 3.38
CA LEU A 48 3.53 10.43 3.87
C LEU A 48 3.14 9.60 5.09
N ALA A 49 3.43 8.29 5.09
CA ALA A 49 3.18 7.41 6.23
C ALA A 49 4.00 7.83 7.46
N PHE A 50 5.28 8.16 7.28
CA PHE A 50 6.13 8.66 8.36
C PHE A 50 5.71 10.05 8.86
N ALA A 51 5.23 10.93 7.98
CA ALA A 51 4.68 12.23 8.37
C ALA A 51 3.42 12.06 9.24
N PHE A 52 2.54 11.11 8.89
CA PHE A 52 1.38 10.78 9.70
C PHE A 52 1.76 10.16 11.05
N PHE A 53 2.79 9.30 11.09
CA PHE A 53 3.34 8.79 12.35
C PHE A 53 3.83 9.92 13.27
N GLY A 54 4.56 10.90 12.73
CA GLY A 54 5.03 12.06 13.49
C GLY A 54 3.88 12.93 14.02
N PHE A 55 2.83 13.12 13.22
CA PHE A 55 1.60 13.80 13.65
C PHE A 55 0.88 13.03 14.76
N LEU A 56 0.73 11.71 14.61
CA LEU A 56 0.08 10.84 15.59
C LEU A 56 0.84 10.82 16.92
N TRP A 57 2.19 10.83 16.86
CA TRP A 57 3.04 10.92 18.05
C TRP A 57 2.83 12.23 18.83
N TYR A 58 2.61 13.34 18.12
CA TYR A 58 2.39 14.65 18.75
C TYR A 58 1.01 14.76 19.41
N GLU A 59 -0.05 14.24 18.77
CA GLU A 59 -1.43 14.37 19.27
C GLU A 59 -1.83 13.31 20.31
N GLU A 60 -1.55 12.03 20.03
CA GLU A 60 -2.03 10.87 20.81
C GLU A 60 -0.91 10.20 21.63
N GLY A 61 0.34 10.65 21.48
CA GLY A 61 1.50 10.17 22.22
C GLY A 61 2.14 8.90 21.67
N SER A 62 3.08 8.33 22.45
CA SER A 62 3.99 7.29 21.95
C SER A 62 3.34 5.93 21.69
N LYS A 63 2.33 5.51 22.47
CA LYS A 63 1.72 4.18 22.35
C LYS A 63 0.97 3.98 21.00
N PRO A 64 -0.03 4.81 20.66
CA PRO A 64 -0.78 4.64 19.40
C PRO A 64 0.09 4.92 18.17
N ALA A 65 1.09 5.81 18.28
CA ALA A 65 2.05 6.01 17.22
C ALA A 65 2.92 4.77 16.97
N LEU A 66 3.43 4.12 18.03
CA LEU A 66 4.20 2.88 17.91
C LEU A 66 3.34 1.74 17.34
N GLU A 67 2.07 1.64 17.73
CA GLU A 67 1.14 0.66 17.15
C GLU A 67 0.93 0.92 15.66
N TYR A 68 0.74 2.18 15.25
CA TYR A 68 0.60 2.56 13.84
C TYR A 68 1.82 2.17 13.01
N ILE A 69 3.04 2.56 13.43
CA ILE A 69 4.24 2.25 12.64
C ILE A 69 4.54 0.75 12.65
N SER A 70 4.26 0.05 13.75
CA SER A 70 4.43 -1.41 13.82
C SER A 70 3.48 -2.12 12.86
N ALA A 71 2.21 -1.73 12.83
CA ALA A 71 1.23 -2.25 11.88
C ALA A 71 1.63 -1.92 10.44
N TYR A 72 2.05 -0.68 10.17
CA TYR A 72 2.51 -0.27 8.84
C TYR A 72 3.70 -1.10 8.35
N LEU A 73 4.73 -1.29 9.19
CA LEU A 73 5.90 -2.09 8.83
C LEU A 73 5.57 -3.58 8.68
N MET A 74 4.67 -4.11 9.51
CA MET A 74 4.19 -5.49 9.40
C MET A 74 3.49 -5.73 8.06
N GLU A 75 2.55 -4.88 7.69
CA GLU A 75 1.83 -4.94 6.40
C GLU A 75 2.79 -4.78 5.22
N TRP A 76 3.76 -3.87 5.33
CA TRP A 76 4.76 -3.67 4.28
C TRP A 76 5.66 -4.89 4.10
N SER A 77 6.11 -5.51 5.19
CA SER A 77 6.91 -6.74 5.16
C SER A 77 6.17 -7.90 4.49
N LEU A 78 4.89 -8.11 4.87
CA LEU A 78 4.03 -9.12 4.26
C LEU A 78 3.83 -8.87 2.75
N SER A 79 3.72 -7.61 2.34
CA SER A 79 3.59 -7.24 0.93
C SER A 79 4.86 -7.54 0.12
N ILE A 80 6.05 -7.32 0.70
CA ILE A 80 7.34 -7.59 0.04
C ILE A 80 7.53 -9.10 -0.19
N ASP A 81 7.19 -9.92 0.80
CA ASP A 81 7.28 -11.39 0.69
C ASP A 81 6.42 -11.92 -0.47
N ASN A 82 5.19 -11.43 -0.57
CA ASN A 82 4.28 -11.78 -1.67
C ASN A 82 4.82 -11.38 -3.05
N ILE A 83 5.38 -10.16 -3.19
CA ILE A 83 5.97 -9.68 -4.45
C ILE A 83 7.15 -10.56 -4.88
N PHE A 84 8.01 -10.97 -3.94
CA PHE A 84 9.16 -11.83 -4.24
C PHE A 84 8.71 -13.16 -4.84
N VAL A 85 7.71 -13.81 -4.24
CA VAL A 85 7.12 -15.06 -4.76
C VAL A 85 6.58 -14.85 -6.18
N PHE A 86 5.84 -13.77 -6.44
CA PHE A 86 5.32 -13.48 -7.78
C PHE A 86 6.42 -13.29 -8.82
N ILE A 87 7.50 -12.56 -8.50
CA ILE A 87 8.63 -12.35 -9.41
C ILE A 87 9.31 -13.68 -9.75
N LEU A 88 9.54 -14.55 -8.76
CA LEU A 88 10.13 -15.87 -8.99
C LEU A 88 9.27 -16.73 -9.92
N ILE A 89 7.95 -16.75 -9.70
CA ILE A 89 7.00 -17.48 -10.55
C ILE A 89 7.02 -16.91 -11.98
N PHE A 90 6.91 -15.59 -12.14
CA PHE A 90 6.90 -14.95 -13.46
C PHE A 90 8.20 -15.18 -14.23
N ASN A 91 9.34 -15.18 -13.55
CA ASN A 91 10.64 -15.46 -14.15
C ASN A 91 10.75 -16.93 -14.57
N SER A 92 10.33 -17.87 -13.72
CA SER A 92 10.31 -19.31 -14.02
C SER A 92 9.47 -19.62 -15.27
N PHE A 93 8.30 -18.98 -15.40
CA PHE A 93 7.41 -19.14 -16.54
C PHE A 93 7.68 -18.20 -17.72
N LYS A 94 8.74 -17.36 -17.66
CA LYS A 94 9.12 -16.37 -18.67
C LYS A 94 7.94 -15.49 -19.14
N VAL A 95 7.14 -15.03 -18.19
CA VAL A 95 5.97 -14.19 -18.47
C VAL A 95 6.43 -12.83 -19.01
N LYS A 96 5.86 -12.36 -20.13
CA LYS A 96 6.16 -11.04 -20.69
C LYS A 96 5.59 -9.93 -19.79
N GLU A 97 6.35 -8.85 -19.58
CA GLU A 97 5.98 -7.74 -18.66
C GLU A 97 4.59 -7.15 -18.92
N LYS A 98 4.17 -7.05 -20.19
CA LYS A 98 2.82 -6.59 -20.58
C LYS A 98 1.69 -7.39 -19.91
N ASN A 99 1.94 -8.64 -19.53
CA ASN A 99 0.96 -9.53 -18.96
C ASN A 99 1.03 -9.62 -17.42
N TYR A 100 2.03 -9.00 -16.76
CA TYR A 100 2.18 -9.08 -15.30
C TYR A 100 0.91 -8.64 -14.58
N SER A 101 0.36 -7.46 -14.91
CA SER A 101 -0.86 -6.95 -14.25
C SER A 101 -2.06 -7.88 -14.43
N ARG A 102 -2.19 -8.53 -15.58
CA ARG A 102 -3.30 -9.47 -15.84
C ARG A 102 -3.17 -10.75 -15.04
N VAL A 103 -1.96 -11.33 -15.03
CA VAL A 103 -1.68 -12.57 -14.30
C VAL A 103 -1.79 -12.33 -12.79
N LEU A 104 -1.30 -11.19 -12.30
CA LEU A 104 -1.39 -10.80 -10.90
C LEU A 104 -2.86 -10.65 -10.46
N LEU A 105 -3.69 -9.98 -11.25
CA LEU A 105 -5.13 -9.83 -10.96
C LEU A 105 -5.84 -11.18 -10.86
N ILE A 106 -5.59 -12.07 -11.83
CA ILE A 106 -6.18 -13.41 -11.80
C ILE A 106 -5.67 -14.19 -10.58
N GLY A 107 -4.37 -14.10 -10.28
CA GLY A 107 -3.77 -14.75 -9.11
C GLY A 107 -4.38 -14.28 -7.80
N ILE A 108 -4.53 -12.97 -7.60
CA ILE A 108 -5.15 -12.38 -6.40
C ILE A 108 -6.62 -12.83 -6.30
N MET A 109 -7.36 -12.79 -7.41
CA MET A 109 -8.76 -13.22 -7.43
C MET A 109 -8.90 -14.71 -7.05
N MET A 110 -8.05 -15.58 -7.60
CA MET A 110 -8.01 -17.00 -7.24
C MET A 110 -7.58 -17.20 -5.78
N ALA A 111 -6.61 -16.44 -5.29
CA ALA A 111 -6.15 -16.51 -3.90
C ALA A 111 -7.27 -16.12 -2.92
N ILE A 112 -8.05 -15.08 -3.22
CA ILE A 112 -9.21 -14.68 -2.41
C ILE A 112 -10.24 -15.81 -2.37
N VAL A 113 -10.58 -16.39 -3.53
CA VAL A 113 -11.54 -17.52 -3.62
C VAL A 113 -11.05 -18.71 -2.79
N PHE A 114 -9.80 -19.15 -2.99
CA PHE A 114 -9.24 -20.27 -2.22
C PHE A 114 -9.21 -19.97 -0.73
N ARG A 115 -8.88 -18.73 -0.34
CA ARG A 115 -8.89 -18.30 1.06
C ARG A 115 -10.28 -18.41 1.68
N VAL A 116 -11.32 -17.95 0.99
CA VAL A 116 -12.71 -18.04 1.47
C VAL A 116 -13.13 -19.49 1.64
N ILE A 117 -12.82 -20.34 0.65
CA ILE A 117 -13.15 -21.78 0.69
C ILE A 117 -12.47 -22.45 1.89
N PHE A 118 -11.16 -22.23 2.08
CA PHE A 118 -10.39 -22.84 3.15
C PHE A 118 -10.81 -22.39 4.56
N ILE A 119 -11.34 -21.17 4.70
CA ILE A 119 -11.85 -20.67 5.99
C ILE A 119 -13.25 -21.22 6.28
N THR A 120 -14.05 -21.44 5.24
CA THR A 120 -15.48 -21.79 5.38
C THR A 120 -15.71 -23.31 5.49
N ILE A 121 -14.82 -24.13 4.92
CA ILE A 121 -14.83 -25.60 4.99
C ILE A 121 -13.92 -26.05 6.12
#